data_AF-A0A078KRK8-F1
#
_entry.id   AF-A0A078KRK8-F1
#
_cell.length_a   1.000
_cell.length_b   1.000
_cell.length_c   1.000
_cell.angle_alpha   90.00
_cell.angle_beta   90.00
_cell.angle_gamma   90.00
#
_symmetry.space_group_name_H-M   'P 1'
#
loop_
_entity.id
_entity.type
_entity.pdbx_description
1 polymer ?
#
loop_
_entity_poly.entity_id
_entity_poly.type
_entity_poly.pdbx_seq_one_letter_code
_entity_poly.pdbx_strand_id
1 'polypeptide(L)'
;MKTKLNRNSGLTLIEVIVSTALLAILSIMLVTIMAVATTAIKTTRERTSHAMAAAGQIEENKAEGSQSPASSTTGHLTITFGGNRYDVSGSYVSGVDGGVKYYEFVPD
;
A
#
# COMPACT_ATOMS: atom_id res chain seq x y z
N MET A 1 19.50 -33.67 -66.21
CA MET A 1 18.13 -33.12 -66.37
C MET A 1 17.13 -34.08 -65.73
N LYS A 2 16.67 -33.79 -64.50
CA LYS A 2 15.43 -34.34 -63.91
C LYS A 2 14.82 -33.28 -62.99
N THR A 3 13.50 -33.27 -62.99
CA THR A 3 12.59 -32.12 -62.90
C THR A 3 12.17 -31.78 -61.47
N LYS A 4 11.80 -30.50 -61.26
CA LYS A 4 11.21 -29.91 -60.05
C LYS A 4 10.03 -30.72 -59.49
N LEU A 5 9.83 -30.63 -58.17
CA LEU A 5 8.49 -30.56 -57.54
C LEU A 5 8.57 -29.59 -56.34
N ASN A 6 8.37 -28.30 -56.60
CA ASN A 6 8.09 -27.33 -55.55
C ASN A 6 6.62 -27.51 -55.15
N ARG A 7 6.36 -28.25 -54.08
CA ARG A 7 5.00 -28.53 -53.60
C ARG A 7 4.57 -27.37 -52.69
N ASN A 8 3.90 -26.37 -53.26
CA ASN A 8 3.16 -25.37 -52.49
C ASN A 8 1.92 -26.05 -51.91
N SER A 9 2.04 -26.73 -50.76
CA SER A 9 0.90 -27.22 -50.01
C SER A 9 0.19 -26.02 -49.37
N GLY A 10 -0.92 -25.59 -49.98
CA GLY A 10 -1.82 -24.60 -49.38
C GLY A 10 -2.50 -25.15 -48.13
N LEU A 11 -2.84 -24.26 -47.20
CA LEU A 11 -3.63 -24.60 -46.02
C LEU A 11 -5.06 -24.94 -46.43
N THR A 12 -5.63 -25.95 -45.78
CA THR A 12 -7.04 -26.28 -45.95
C THR A 12 -7.91 -25.22 -45.26
N LEU A 13 -9.14 -25.02 -45.75
CA LEU A 13 -10.08 -24.06 -45.15
C LEU A 13 -10.32 -24.37 -43.66
N ILE A 14 -10.35 -25.66 -43.30
CA ILE A 14 -10.55 -26.10 -41.93
C ILE A 14 -9.36 -25.72 -41.03
N GLU A 15 -8.12 -25.87 -41.50
CA GLU A 15 -6.93 -25.44 -40.74
C GLU A 15 -6.92 -23.94 -40.51
N VAL A 16 -7.36 -23.15 -41.50
CA VAL A 16 -7.48 -21.70 -41.35
C VAL A 16 -8.48 -21.35 -40.27
N ILE A 17 -9.68 -21.96 -40.29
CA ILE A 17 -10.74 -21.71 -39.30
C ILE A 17 -10.30 -22.10 -37.88
N VAL A 18 -9.66 -23.27 -37.74
CA VAL A 18 -9.16 -23.73 -36.44
C VAL A 18 -8.06 -22.80 -35.93
N SER A 19 -7.16 -22.36 -36.80
CA SER A 19 -6.07 -21.44 -36.41
C SER A 19 -6.60 -20.07 -35.99
N THR A 20 -7.59 -19.50 -36.69
CA THR A 20 -8.22 -18.24 -36.26
C THR A 20 -9.00 -18.37 -34.97
N ALA A 21 -9.71 -19.49 -34.75
CA ALA A 21 -10.40 -19.75 -33.48
C ALA A 21 -9.42 -19.83 -32.30
N LEU A 22 -8.31 -20.56 -32.46
CA LEU A 22 -7.25 -20.65 -31.44
C LEU A 22 -6.59 -19.29 -31.19
N LEU A 23 -6.32 -18.53 -32.26
CA LEU A 23 -5.74 -17.19 -32.13
C LEU A 23 -6.67 -16.21 -31.40
N ALA A 24 -7.99 -16.31 -31.62
CA ALA A 24 -8.97 -15.50 -30.92
C ALA A 24 -9.04 -15.83 -29.41
N ILE A 25 -8.97 -17.11 -29.04
CA ILE A 25 -8.93 -17.51 -27.63
C ILE A 25 -7.66 -16.99 -26.95
N LEU A 26 -6.50 -17.17 -27.61
CA LEU A 26 -5.21 -16.69 -27.11
C LEU A 26 -5.17 -15.16 -26.94
N SER A 27 -5.75 -14.41 -27.88
CA SER A 27 -5.78 -12.95 -27.80
C SER A 27 -6.64 -12.44 -26.64
N ILE A 28 -7.80 -13.06 -26.39
CA ILE A 28 -8.66 -12.72 -25.24
C ILE A 28 -7.93 -13.01 -23.91
N MET A 29 -7.22 -14.14 -23.81
CA MET A 29 -6.40 -14.46 -22.64
C MET A 29 -5.28 -13.43 -22.41
N LEU A 30 -4.61 -12.98 -23.47
CA LEU A 30 -3.55 -11.98 -23.37
C LEU A 30 -4.10 -10.63 -22.86
N VAL A 31 -5.23 -10.18 -23.41
CA VAL A 31 -5.87 -8.91 -23.03
C VAL A 31 -6.32 -8.93 -21.57
N THR A 32 -6.89 -10.04 -21.11
CA THR A 32 -7.33 -10.17 -19.71
C THR A 32 -6.16 -10.10 -18.72
N ILE A 33 -5.03 -10.76 -19.01
CA ILE A 33 -3.82 -10.68 -18.16
C ILE A 33 -3.28 -9.24 -18.12
N MET A 34 -3.21 -8.56 -19.27
CA MET A 34 -2.75 -7.17 -19.35
C MET A 34 -3.68 -6.22 -18.57
N ALA A 35 -4.99 -6.41 -18.64
CA ALA A 35 -5.96 -5.61 -17.88
C ALA A 35 -5.78 -5.74 -16.36
N VAL A 36 -5.55 -6.97 -15.87
CA VAL A 36 -5.27 -7.21 -14.45
C VAL A 36 -3.95 -6.56 -14.03
N ALA A 37 -2.89 -6.73 -14.82
CA ALA A 37 -1.58 -6.15 -14.53
C ALA A 37 -1.63 -4.61 -14.46
N THR A 38 -2.31 -3.96 -15.42
CA THR A 38 -2.45 -2.48 -15.40
C THR A 38 -3.27 -1.98 -14.21
N THR A 39 -4.31 -2.73 -13.81
CA THR A 39 -5.13 -2.39 -12.63
C THR A 39 -4.30 -2.49 -11.35
N ALA A 40 -3.49 -3.54 -11.21
CA ALA A 40 -2.58 -3.72 -10.07
C ALA A 40 -1.52 -2.61 -9.98
N ILE A 41 -0.97 -2.18 -11.11
CA ILE A 41 -0.01 -1.05 -11.15
C ILE A 41 -0.69 0.26 -10.74
N LYS A 42 -1.90 0.53 -11.22
CA LYS A 42 -2.66 1.74 -10.85
C LYS A 42 -2.95 1.80 -9.35
N THR A 43 -3.46 0.72 -8.77
CA THR A 43 -3.73 0.65 -7.33
C THR A 43 -2.47 0.74 -6.48
N THR A 44 -1.36 0.17 -6.93
CA THR A 44 -0.06 0.32 -6.25
C THR A 44 0.43 1.76 -6.31
N ARG A 45 0.33 2.42 -7.47
CA ARG A 45 0.74 3.81 -7.64
C ARG A 45 -0.07 4.77 -6.77
N GLU A 46 -1.39 4.58 -6.68
CA GLU A 46 -2.27 5.36 -5.80
C GLU A 46 -1.85 5.20 -4.33
N ARG A 47 -1.61 3.97 -3.87
CA ARG A 47 -1.14 3.72 -2.49
C ARG A 47 0.18 4.41 -2.19
N THR A 48 1.16 4.37 -3.09
CA THR A 48 2.45 5.04 -2.90
C THR A 48 2.30 6.56 -2.88
N SER A 49 1.41 7.12 -3.72
CA SER A 49 1.12 8.57 -3.72
C SER A 49 0.49 9.03 -2.42
N HIS A 50 -0.49 8.28 -1.88
CA HIS A 50 -1.11 8.59 -0.59
C HIS A 50 -0.13 8.44 0.57
N ALA A 51 0.76 7.44 0.53
CA ALA A 51 1.80 7.27 1.54
C ALA A 51 2.79 8.44 1.56
N MET A 52 3.21 8.94 0.38
CA MET A 52 4.10 10.11 0.30
C MET A 52 3.40 11.41 0.72
N ALA A 53 2.13 11.60 0.36
CA ALA A 53 1.37 12.77 0.79
C ALA A 53 1.15 12.78 2.30
N ALA A 54 0.85 11.63 2.91
CA ALA A 54 0.71 11.50 4.36
C ALA A 54 2.04 11.76 5.09
N ALA A 55 3.15 11.28 4.55
CA ALA A 55 4.48 11.54 5.12
C ALA A 55 4.82 13.04 5.10
N GLY A 56 4.55 13.75 4.00
CA GLY A 56 4.77 15.19 3.89
C GLY A 56 3.92 16.02 4.87
N GLN A 57 2.65 15.64 5.06
CA GLN A 57 1.76 16.32 6.02
C GLN A 57 2.18 16.14 7.48
N ILE A 58 2.80 15.01 7.84
CA ILE A 58 3.32 14.79 9.20
C ILE A 58 4.54 15.69 9.46
N GLU A 59 5.38 15.91 8.45
CA GLU A 59 6.55 16.78 8.55
C GLU A 59 6.17 18.26 8.65
N GLU A 60 5.15 18.69 7.88
CA GLU A 60 4.60 20.04 7.93
C GLU A 60 3.93 20.36 9.28
N ASN A 61 3.11 19.44 9.82
CA ASN A 61 2.47 19.62 11.12
C ASN A 61 3.46 19.63 12.30
N LYS A 62 4.63 19.00 12.17
CA LYS A 62 5.69 19.07 13.20
C LYS A 62 6.42 20.42 13.21
N ALA A 63 6.42 21.16 12.11
CA ALA A 63 7.11 22.45 12.02
C ALA A 63 6.30 23.62 12.60
N GLU A 64 4.96 23.51 12.66
CA GLU A 64 4.07 24.58 13.13
C GLU A 64 3.68 24.48 14.62
N GLY A 65 4.07 23.41 15.32
CA GLY A 65 3.84 23.22 16.76
C GLY A 65 4.66 24.19 17.61
N SER A 66 4.20 25.44 17.74
CA SER A 66 4.68 26.38 18.75
C SER A 66 4.44 25.79 20.14
N GLN A 67 5.51 25.38 20.81
CA GLN A 67 5.48 24.82 22.16
C GLN A 67 4.83 25.79 23.14
N SER A 68 3.59 25.49 23.55
CA SER A 68 2.94 26.08 24.71
C SER A 68 3.51 25.42 25.99
N PRO A 69 3.66 26.14 27.12
CA PRO A 69 4.32 25.60 28.30
C PRO A 69 3.58 24.37 28.85
N ALA A 70 4.25 23.23 28.84
CA ALA A 70 3.74 22.00 29.42
C ALA A 70 3.75 22.10 30.96
N SER A 71 2.64 21.74 31.59
CA SER A 71 2.56 21.61 33.05
C SER A 71 2.80 20.15 33.43
N SER A 72 3.77 19.90 34.32
CA SER A 72 4.05 18.57 34.86
C SER A 72 3.52 18.43 36.29
N THR A 73 2.94 17.28 36.61
CA THR A 73 2.49 16.94 37.97
C THR A 73 2.89 15.49 38.27
N THR A 74 3.53 15.27 39.42
CA THR A 74 3.92 13.93 39.86
C THR A 74 2.72 13.00 39.97
N GLY A 75 2.88 11.77 39.50
CA GLY A 75 1.82 10.80 39.32
C GLY A 75 2.25 9.37 39.59
N HIS A 76 1.28 8.52 39.95
CA HIS A 76 1.49 7.08 40.09
C HIS A 76 0.52 6.35 39.17
N LEU A 77 1.06 5.50 38.28
CA LEU A 77 0.29 4.65 37.39
C LEU A 77 0.36 3.21 37.87
N THR A 78 -0.80 2.63 38.16
CA THR A 78 -0.93 1.19 38.38
C THR A 78 -1.38 0.51 37.11
N ILE A 79 -0.62 -0.49 36.66
CA ILE A 79 -1.00 -1.38 35.55
C ILE A 79 -1.22 -2.78 36.11
N THR A 80 -2.36 -3.40 35.80
CA THR A 80 -2.60 -4.81 36.13
C THR A 80 -2.52 -5.63 34.85
N PHE A 81 -1.55 -6.55 34.76
CA PHE A 81 -1.37 -7.42 33.61
C PHE A 81 -1.17 -8.88 34.05
N GLY A 82 -2.00 -9.79 33.52
CA GLY A 82 -1.92 -11.22 33.85
C GLY A 82 -2.15 -11.53 35.33
N GLY A 83 -2.93 -10.72 36.04
CA GLY A 83 -3.19 -10.86 37.49
C GLY A 83 -2.10 -10.28 38.40
N ASN A 84 -0.99 -9.80 37.83
CA ASN A 84 0.08 -9.12 38.58
C ASN A 84 -0.10 -7.60 38.50
N ARG A 85 0.13 -6.93 39.63
CA ARG A 85 0.05 -5.47 39.76
C ARG A 85 1.45 -4.85 39.66
N TYR A 86 1.60 -3.88 38.78
CA TYR A 86 2.81 -3.11 38.58
C TYR A 86 2.51 -1.64 38.87
N ASP A 87 3.16 -1.10 39.89
CA ASP A 87 3.05 0.31 40.26
C ASP A 87 4.28 1.06 39.72
N VAL A 88 4.04 2.06 38.87
CA VAL A 88 5.08 2.86 38.21
C VAL A 88 4.91 4.31 38.64
N SER A 89 5.98 4.91 39.17
CA SER A 89 6.02 6.34 39.47
C SER A 89 6.50 7.11 38.26
N GLY A 90 6.03 8.35 38.12
CA GLY A 90 6.39 9.19 37.00
C GLY A 90 5.73 10.55 37.09
N SER A 91 5.71 11.26 35.97
CA SER A 91 5.09 12.57 35.86
C SER A 91 4.00 12.56 34.78
N TYR A 92 2.83 13.08 35.12
CA TYR A 92 1.81 13.44 34.13
C TYR A 92 2.18 14.78 33.52
N VAL A 93 2.37 14.78 32.20
CA VAL A 93 2.60 15.98 31.39
C VAL A 93 1.32 16.26 30.62
N SER A 94 0.84 17.49 30.69
CA SER A 94 -0.28 17.93 29.85
C SER A 94 0.07 19.21 29.12
N GLY A 95 -0.43 19.31 27.89
CA GLY A 95 -0.16 20.43 27.01
C GLY A 95 -1.22 20.58 25.92
N VAL A 96 -1.07 21.64 25.12
CA VAL A 96 -1.87 21.88 23.93
C VAL A 96 -0.93 21.91 22.74
N ASP A 97 -1.20 21.06 21.76
CA ASP A 97 -0.48 21.02 20.48
C ASP A 97 -1.50 21.14 19.33
N GLY A 98 -1.32 22.15 18.46
CA GLY A 98 -2.25 22.42 17.36
C GLY A 98 -3.72 22.63 17.76
N GLY A 99 -3.99 23.05 19.00
CA GLY A 99 -5.36 23.20 19.54
C GLY A 99 -5.96 21.92 20.15
N VAL A 100 -5.24 20.81 20.14
CA VAL A 100 -5.63 19.54 20.78
C VAL A 100 -4.95 19.44 22.14
N LYS A 101 -5.74 19.13 23.19
CA LYS A 101 -5.21 18.83 24.52
C LYS A 101 -4.64 17.42 24.55
N TYR A 102 -3.40 17.27 24.98
CA TYR A 102 -2.77 15.97 25.20
C TYR A 102 -2.42 15.75 26.68
N TYR A 103 -2.37 14.47 27.05
CA TYR A 103 -1.98 13.98 28.36
C TYR A 103 -1.01 12.82 28.15
N GLU A 104 0.19 12.94 28.70
CA GLU A 104 1.24 11.94 28.63
C GLU A 104 1.66 11.56 30.05
N PHE A 105 1.94 10.28 30.29
CA PHE A 105 2.56 9.83 31.53
C PHE A 105 3.99 9.38 31.22
N VAL A 106 4.96 10.07 31.81
CA VAL A 106 6.38 9.78 31.66
C VAL A 106 6.84 9.04 32.92
N PRO A 107 7.13 7.72 32.84
CA PRO A 107 7.65 6.97 33.98
C PRO A 107 9.07 7.42 34.34
N ASP A 108 9.42 7.35 35.63
CA ASP A 108 10.78 7.62 36.15
C ASP A 108 11.77 6.50 35.78
#